data_AF-A0A0E3X1X3-F1
#
_entry.id   AF-A0A0E3X1X3-F1
#
_cell.length_a   1.000
_cell.length_b   1.000
_cell.length_c   1.000
_cell.angle_alpha   90.00
_cell.angle_beta   90.00
_cell.angle_gamma   90.00
#
_symmetry.space_group_name_H-M   'P 1'
#
loop_
_entity.id
_entity.type
_entity.pdbx_description
1 polymer ?
#
loop_
_entity_poly.entity_id
_entity_poly.type
_entity_poly.pdbx_seq_one_letter_code
_entity_poly.pdbx_strand_id
1 'polypeptide(L)'
;MKRGTMKGFAIIAAVLMVVSLLPISALAANGDGFETAPGQMKKNLTDDDFDPAQDRDRLRSNFQDAKNDYNKVTAEFQNVKAQQARGQLTSEEMLDKSKVYLNGTVDYMVERLNYIKDTGGYSEDVNDTITSYTDALNDTKIEIGAAETRKDLSDVLKDIRKLWKDAIKDIRSFNEMKVGEHLDDHIANANRISERLQNEIKEMEENGQNVEDLQDMLKKYNDLIAEAESLQKGGDTKDAIEATREANEVLRELLQEMKQNRKGFVHMEGEGPLNAEGDGTIVLSGQLNVTINATDAMLVIKDLNGDAYINVTGEYDLVNEERAGEGDHALVYHDFTGDAIINGTRLTIMVRGEDMTIFAEGSGSASLSGEGNYRIGEGDEAFGFAGDAAKAEVIDEEDVDDEEETENEIEIEVEFENGQANVIVKINGTIEYEFDFDTNNQEEIKNYIMGNTSLTYEQINDSITFETEED
;
A
#
# COMPACT_ATOMS: atom_id res chain seq x y z
N MET A 1 46.55 54.55 20.52
CA MET A 1 47.16 53.66 19.50
C MET A 1 46.15 52.60 19.09
N LYS A 2 46.31 52.07 17.87
CA LYS A 2 45.41 51.19 17.09
C LYS A 2 44.46 50.24 17.85
N ARG A 3 43.16 50.32 17.50
CA ARG A 3 42.22 49.17 17.52
C ARG A 3 42.67 48.16 16.45
N GLY A 4 42.58 46.86 16.73
CA GLY A 4 42.91 45.79 15.80
C GLY A 4 41.85 44.69 15.75
N THR A 5 41.13 44.62 14.62
CA THR A 5 40.59 43.39 14.01
C THR A 5 39.97 42.30 14.91
N MET A 6 38.70 42.46 15.26
CA MET A 6 37.74 41.34 15.33
C MET A 6 36.70 41.48 14.21
N LYS A 7 37.00 40.92 13.04
CA LYS A 7 36.07 40.71 11.92
C LYS A 7 36.50 39.44 11.16
N GLY A 8 35.93 38.29 11.51
CA GLY A 8 36.34 37.00 10.92
C GLY A 8 35.49 35.78 11.26
N PHE A 9 34.54 35.85 12.21
CA PHE A 9 33.79 34.68 12.70
C PHE A 9 32.37 34.51 12.15
N ALA A 10 31.82 35.50 11.44
CA ALA A 10 30.40 35.48 11.04
C ALA A 10 30.05 34.62 9.81
N ILE A 11 31.04 34.18 9.02
CA ILE A 11 30.81 33.49 7.73
C ILE A 11 30.69 31.96 7.89
N ILE A 12 31.25 31.39 8.97
CA ILE A 12 31.19 29.94 9.26
C ILE A 12 29.74 29.49 9.53
N ALA A 13 28.89 30.38 10.07
CA ALA A 13 27.47 30.12 10.31
C ALA A 13 26.64 29.90 9.03
N ALA A 14 27.00 30.52 7.90
CA ALA A 14 26.24 30.38 6.65
C ALA A 14 26.31 28.97 6.07
N VAL A 15 27.41 28.25 6.33
CA VAL A 15 27.68 26.87 5.88
C VAL A 15 27.15 25.82 6.89
N LEU A 16 26.69 26.24 8.07
CA LEU A 16 26.09 25.35 9.07
C LEU A 16 24.60 25.05 8.76
N MET A 17 23.84 26.02 8.25
CA MET A 17 22.39 25.90 8.00
C MET A 17 21.98 25.07 6.76
N VAL A 18 22.88 24.33 6.09
CA VAL A 18 22.45 23.30 5.10
C VAL A 18 22.03 22.03 5.82
N VAL A 19 22.77 21.69 6.89
CA VAL A 19 22.56 20.48 7.71
C VAL A 19 21.22 20.49 8.45
N SER A 20 20.62 21.67 8.66
CA SER A 20 19.37 21.85 9.42
C SER A 20 18.12 22.07 8.55
N LEU A 21 18.20 21.92 7.23
CA LEU A 21 17.07 22.12 6.29
C LEU A 21 16.76 20.89 5.43
N LEU A 22 17.50 19.80 5.62
CA LEU A 22 17.06 18.47 5.22
C LEU A 22 16.57 17.77 6.50
N PRO A 23 15.32 17.29 6.57
CA PRO A 23 14.94 16.36 7.63
C PRO A 23 15.77 15.07 7.46
N ILE A 24 16.69 14.83 8.40
CA ILE A 24 17.46 13.58 8.53
C ILE A 24 16.75 12.72 9.59
N SER A 25 15.52 12.34 9.27
CA SER A 25 14.66 11.33 9.92
C SER A 25 13.31 11.36 9.17
N ALA A 26 12.68 10.25 8.80
CA ALA A 26 13.04 8.83 8.93
C ALA A 26 13.02 8.13 7.55
N LEU A 27 13.83 7.07 7.40
CA LEU A 27 13.60 5.84 6.62
C LEU A 27 14.94 5.09 6.37
N ALA A 28 14.99 3.87 6.92
CA ALA A 28 15.94 2.77 6.68
C ALA A 28 17.43 2.97 7.03
N ALA A 29 17.84 2.25 8.07
CA ALA A 29 19.18 1.68 8.34
C ALA A 29 18.94 0.41 9.19
N ASN A 30 19.58 -0.73 9.01
CA ASN A 30 20.73 -1.14 8.17
C ASN A 30 20.33 -2.35 7.30
N GLY A 31 21.14 -3.02 6.49
CA GLY A 31 22.52 -2.81 6.00
C GLY A 31 23.23 -4.15 5.84
N ASP A 32 24.12 -4.29 4.84
CA ASP A 32 25.18 -5.30 4.88
C ASP A 32 26.33 -4.96 3.93
N GLY A 33 27.54 -5.43 4.25
CA GLY A 33 28.77 -4.95 3.64
C GLY A 33 29.19 -5.68 2.36
N PHE A 34 29.66 -4.92 1.36
CA PHE A 34 30.61 -5.45 0.39
C PHE A 34 31.67 -4.42 -0.03
N GLU A 35 32.93 -4.69 0.30
CA GLU A 35 34.06 -3.97 -0.28
C GLU A 35 34.27 -4.44 -1.72
N THR A 36 34.09 -3.56 -2.71
CA THR A 36 34.99 -3.44 -3.88
C THR A 36 34.58 -2.27 -4.78
N ALA A 37 35.57 -1.47 -5.17
CA ALA A 37 35.45 -0.45 -6.21
C ALA A 37 36.31 -0.86 -7.44
N PRO A 38 36.27 -0.14 -8.57
CA PRO A 38 35.11 0.39 -9.29
C PRO A 38 35.13 -0.09 -10.77
N GLY A 39 33.96 -0.26 -11.43
CA GLY A 39 33.96 -0.77 -12.80
C GLY A 39 32.67 -0.60 -13.60
N GLN A 40 32.68 0.40 -14.49
CA GLN A 40 31.88 0.55 -15.73
C GLN A 40 30.74 -0.46 -16.00
N MET A 41 29.51 0.07 -16.13
CA MET A 41 28.70 -0.27 -17.31
C MET A 41 27.73 0.84 -17.71
N LYS A 42 28.21 1.78 -18.55
CA LYS A 42 27.33 2.47 -19.50
C LYS A 42 26.92 1.43 -20.54
N LYS A 43 25.70 0.92 -20.46
CA LYS A 43 25.10 0.10 -21.51
C LYS A 43 23.94 0.88 -22.11
N ASN A 44 24.18 1.46 -23.29
CA ASN A 44 23.07 1.92 -24.13
C ASN A 44 22.30 0.66 -24.57
N LEU A 45 21.04 0.56 -24.17
CA LEU A 45 20.07 -0.33 -24.77
C LEU A 45 19.04 0.53 -25.51
N THR A 46 18.60 0.05 -26.66
CA THR A 46 17.68 0.73 -27.58
C THR A 46 16.23 0.41 -27.23
N ASP A 47 15.31 1.27 -27.69
CA ASP A 47 13.92 1.46 -27.23
C ASP A 47 12.92 0.26 -27.30
N ASP A 48 13.36 -1.00 -27.48
CA ASP A 48 12.47 -2.15 -27.78
C ASP A 48 12.22 -3.13 -26.61
N ASP A 49 12.85 -2.99 -25.44
CA ASP A 49 12.60 -3.81 -24.23
C ASP A 49 12.13 -2.94 -23.04
N PHE A 50 10.88 -2.47 -23.08
CA PHE A 50 10.27 -1.69 -21.99
C PHE A 50 9.61 -2.62 -20.95
N ASP A 51 10.36 -3.00 -19.92
CA ASP A 51 9.83 -3.63 -18.70
C ASP A 51 9.63 -2.55 -17.61
N PRO A 52 8.37 -2.21 -17.24
CA PRO A 52 8.08 -1.19 -16.23
C PRO A 52 8.62 -1.48 -14.83
N ALA A 53 8.84 -2.76 -14.48
CA ALA A 53 9.39 -3.15 -13.20
C ALA A 53 10.91 -2.91 -13.15
N GLN A 54 11.63 -3.32 -14.20
CA GLN A 54 13.08 -3.12 -14.31
C GLN A 54 13.47 -1.63 -14.33
N ASP A 55 12.68 -0.76 -14.97
CA ASP A 55 12.98 0.68 -14.97
C ASP A 55 12.71 1.33 -13.61
N ARG A 56 11.67 0.89 -12.87
CA ARG A 56 11.43 1.33 -11.48
C ARG A 56 12.55 0.92 -10.53
N ASP A 57 13.03 -0.32 -10.59
CA ASP A 57 14.15 -0.79 -9.78
C ASP A 57 15.45 -0.03 -10.10
N ARG A 58 15.67 0.27 -11.37
CA ARG A 58 16.80 1.10 -11.84
C ARG A 58 16.71 2.54 -11.32
N LEU A 59 15.55 3.18 -11.41
CA LEU A 59 15.33 4.53 -10.86
C LEU A 59 15.56 4.57 -9.34
N ARG A 60 15.09 3.54 -8.62
CA ARG A 60 15.31 3.38 -7.18
C ARG A 60 16.79 3.19 -6.84
N SER A 61 17.53 2.40 -7.61
CA SER A 61 18.98 2.21 -7.46
C SER A 61 19.74 3.52 -7.66
N ASN A 62 19.49 4.24 -8.77
CA ASN A 62 20.17 5.50 -9.08
C ASN A 62 19.97 6.54 -7.95
N PHE A 63 18.75 6.67 -7.43
CA PHE A 63 18.45 7.59 -6.34
C PHE A 63 19.15 7.19 -5.03
N GLN A 64 19.22 5.89 -4.72
CA GLN A 64 19.93 5.38 -3.55
C GLN A 64 21.44 5.61 -3.66
N ASP A 65 22.03 5.44 -4.84
CA ASP A 65 23.43 5.75 -5.11
C ASP A 65 23.73 7.24 -4.93
N ALA A 66 22.88 8.13 -5.46
CA ALA A 66 23.00 9.57 -5.26
C ALA A 66 22.86 9.99 -3.78
N LYS A 67 21.99 9.31 -3.01
CA LYS A 67 21.87 9.48 -1.55
C LYS A 67 23.17 9.04 -0.84
N ASN A 68 23.76 7.92 -1.24
CA ASN A 68 25.01 7.41 -0.68
C ASN A 68 26.20 8.34 -0.98
N ASP A 69 26.32 8.82 -2.22
CA ASP A 69 27.36 9.78 -2.60
C ASP A 69 27.19 11.13 -1.87
N TYR A 70 25.96 11.62 -1.70
CA TYR A 70 25.71 12.82 -0.90
C TYR A 70 26.09 12.66 0.58
N ASN A 71 25.76 11.51 1.17
CA ASN A 71 26.14 11.19 2.56
C ASN A 71 27.67 11.17 2.71
N LYS A 72 28.38 10.55 1.76
CA LYS A 72 29.84 10.51 1.70
C LYS A 72 30.44 11.92 1.56
N VAL A 73 29.99 12.70 0.59
CA VAL A 73 30.45 14.09 0.37
C VAL A 73 30.18 14.97 1.60
N THR A 74 29.06 14.74 2.30
CA THR A 74 28.73 15.41 3.56
C THR A 74 29.69 15.02 4.68
N ALA A 75 29.97 13.72 4.87
CA ALA A 75 30.91 13.23 5.89
C ALA A 75 32.36 13.69 5.62
N GLU A 76 32.80 13.68 4.35
CA GLU A 76 34.09 14.26 3.94
C GLU A 76 34.15 15.76 4.27
N PHE A 77 33.07 16.51 4.02
CA PHE A 77 33.03 17.95 4.33
C PHE A 77 32.99 18.25 5.84
N GLN A 78 32.40 17.38 6.67
CA GLN A 78 32.51 17.47 8.13
C GLN A 78 33.98 17.29 8.59
N ASN A 79 34.70 16.35 8.00
CA ASN A 79 36.13 16.16 8.27
C ASN A 79 36.97 17.38 7.83
N VAL A 80 36.67 17.96 6.67
CA VAL A 80 37.26 19.24 6.21
C VAL A 80 37.04 20.37 7.21
N LYS A 81 35.83 20.52 7.77
CA LYS A 81 35.55 21.51 8.84
C LYS A 81 36.42 21.28 10.08
N ALA A 82 36.60 20.02 10.50
CA ALA A 82 37.45 19.68 11.66
C ALA A 82 38.93 20.01 11.42
N GLN A 83 39.45 19.73 10.22
CA GLN A 83 40.82 20.10 9.81
C GLN A 83 40.99 21.63 9.75
N GLN A 84 40.00 22.35 9.20
CA GLN A 84 40.02 23.81 9.16
C GLN A 84 40.04 24.43 10.57
N ALA A 85 39.22 23.92 11.49
CA ALA A 85 39.18 24.39 12.89
C ALA A 85 40.51 24.18 13.62
N ARG A 86 41.29 23.17 13.23
CA ARG A 86 42.65 22.90 13.73
C ARG A 86 43.74 23.70 13.01
N GLY A 87 43.37 24.57 12.06
CA GLY A 87 44.31 25.36 11.26
C GLY A 87 45.09 24.55 10.23
N GLN A 88 44.62 23.35 9.87
CA GLN A 88 45.33 22.41 8.99
C GLN A 88 45.01 22.60 7.49
N LEU A 89 44.13 23.54 7.15
CA LEU A 89 43.76 23.88 5.77
C LEU A 89 43.97 25.37 5.51
N THR A 90 44.51 25.68 4.35
CA THR A 90 44.61 27.04 3.82
C THR A 90 43.24 27.60 3.43
N SER A 91 43.20 28.89 3.10
CA SER A 91 41.95 29.52 2.66
C SER A 91 41.45 29.03 1.30
N GLU A 92 42.39 28.63 0.43
CA GLU A 92 42.21 28.13 -0.93
C GLU A 92 41.72 26.68 -0.92
N GLU A 93 42.41 25.77 -0.19
CA GLU A 93 41.96 24.38 -0.04
C GLU A 93 40.55 24.27 0.56
N MET A 94 40.19 25.15 1.50
CA MET A 94 38.82 25.22 2.02
C MET A 94 37.80 25.68 0.96
N LEU A 95 38.20 26.59 0.06
CA LEU A 95 37.32 27.04 -1.02
C LEU A 95 37.00 25.87 -1.96
N ASP A 96 38.03 25.15 -2.41
CA ASP A 96 37.88 24.02 -3.32
C ASP A 96 37.09 22.88 -2.69
N LYS A 97 37.36 22.53 -1.43
CA LYS A 97 36.56 21.54 -0.70
C LYS A 97 35.11 21.97 -0.49
N SER A 98 34.84 23.27 -0.40
CA SER A 98 33.47 23.80 -0.35
C SER A 98 32.77 23.71 -1.72
N LYS A 99 33.50 23.92 -2.83
CA LYS A 99 32.96 23.71 -4.18
C LYS A 99 32.52 22.26 -4.42
N VAL A 100 33.36 21.29 -4.02
CA VAL A 100 33.04 19.86 -4.10
C VAL A 100 31.77 19.53 -3.31
N TYR A 101 31.66 20.02 -2.06
CA TYR A 101 30.48 19.81 -1.24
C TYR A 101 29.20 20.42 -1.85
N LEU A 102 29.27 21.64 -2.37
CA LEU A 102 28.12 22.29 -2.99
C LEU A 102 27.69 21.60 -4.28
N ASN A 103 28.62 21.19 -5.14
CA ASN A 103 28.28 20.43 -6.35
C ASN A 103 27.57 19.11 -6.00
N GLY A 104 28.11 18.31 -5.09
CA GLY A 104 27.46 17.06 -4.65
C GLY A 104 26.10 17.28 -3.94
N THR A 105 25.90 18.45 -3.32
CA THR A 105 24.58 18.85 -2.80
C THR A 105 23.59 19.11 -3.94
N VAL A 106 24.00 19.82 -5.00
CA VAL A 106 23.18 20.09 -6.18
C VAL A 106 22.90 18.81 -6.96
N ASP A 107 23.89 17.93 -7.13
CA ASP A 107 23.72 16.62 -7.80
C ASP A 107 22.61 15.80 -7.13
N TYR A 108 22.63 15.69 -5.80
CA TYR A 108 21.59 15.01 -5.04
C TYR A 108 20.21 15.68 -5.12
N MET A 109 20.16 17.02 -5.09
CA MET A 109 18.90 17.75 -5.25
C MET A 109 18.28 17.50 -6.63
N VAL A 110 19.09 17.56 -7.69
CA VAL A 110 18.67 17.27 -9.07
C VAL A 110 18.18 15.84 -9.23
N GLU A 111 18.93 14.84 -8.74
CA GLU A 111 18.51 13.45 -8.85
C GLU A 111 17.23 13.17 -8.07
N ARG A 112 17.05 13.80 -6.90
CA ARG A 112 15.80 13.72 -6.14
C ARG A 112 14.60 14.31 -6.89
N LEU A 113 14.78 15.44 -7.59
CA LEU A 113 13.73 16.04 -8.40
C LEU A 113 13.37 15.16 -9.60
N ASN A 114 14.36 14.59 -10.29
CA ASN A 114 14.14 13.65 -11.39
C ASN A 114 13.40 12.39 -10.91
N TYR A 115 13.84 11.76 -9.83
CA TYR A 115 13.15 10.61 -9.23
C TYR A 115 11.68 10.91 -8.90
N ILE A 116 11.40 12.10 -8.33
CA ILE A 116 10.02 12.54 -8.02
C ILE A 116 9.20 12.71 -9.30
N LYS A 117 9.76 13.34 -10.35
CA LYS A 117 9.12 13.50 -11.66
C LYS A 117 8.79 12.14 -12.30
N ASP A 118 9.78 11.25 -12.36
CA ASP A 118 9.73 10.00 -13.12
C ASP A 118 8.86 8.93 -12.43
N THR A 119 8.80 8.93 -11.10
CA THR A 119 7.95 8.00 -10.31
C THR A 119 6.60 8.59 -9.89
N GLY A 120 6.47 9.92 -9.83
CA GLY A 120 5.30 10.60 -9.27
C GLY A 120 4.05 10.53 -10.14
N GLY A 121 4.21 10.29 -11.45
CA GLY A 121 3.09 10.19 -12.40
C GLY A 121 2.22 11.45 -12.40
N TYR A 122 2.86 12.62 -12.53
CA TYR A 122 2.21 13.92 -12.62
C TYR A 122 1.93 14.33 -14.08
N SER A 123 1.14 15.39 -14.26
CA SER A 123 0.88 16.01 -15.56
C SER A 123 2.13 16.65 -16.19
N GLU A 124 2.08 16.90 -17.50
CA GLU A 124 3.16 17.52 -18.28
C GLU A 124 3.59 18.87 -17.69
N ASP A 125 2.65 19.76 -17.36
CA ASP A 125 2.93 21.07 -16.74
C ASP A 125 3.70 20.97 -15.40
N VAL A 126 3.39 19.94 -14.60
CA VAL A 126 4.11 19.67 -13.33
C VAL A 126 5.52 19.15 -13.60
N ASN A 127 5.65 18.23 -14.55
CA ASN A 127 6.95 17.66 -14.94
C ASN A 127 7.88 18.74 -15.56
N ASP A 128 7.33 19.68 -16.33
CA ASP A 128 8.01 20.86 -16.84
C ASP A 128 8.46 21.79 -15.71
N THR A 129 7.60 22.00 -14.70
CA THR A 129 7.95 22.80 -13.51
C THR A 129 9.10 22.17 -12.71
N ILE A 130 9.06 20.85 -12.51
CA ILE A 130 10.15 20.11 -11.84
C ILE A 130 11.44 20.16 -12.68
N THR A 131 11.33 20.04 -14.01
CA THR A 131 12.48 20.14 -14.93
C THR A 131 13.12 21.53 -14.88
N SER A 132 12.33 22.60 -14.83
CA SER A 132 12.80 23.98 -14.65
C SER A 132 13.59 24.17 -13.34
N TYR A 133 13.16 23.54 -12.24
CA TYR A 133 13.93 23.54 -10.99
C TYR A 133 15.24 22.74 -11.10
N THR A 134 15.23 21.60 -11.78
CA THR A 134 16.44 20.80 -12.09
C THR A 134 17.45 21.60 -12.92
N ASP A 135 17.00 22.32 -13.94
CA ASP A 135 17.87 23.14 -14.80
C ASP A 135 18.45 24.32 -14.02
N ALA A 136 17.62 25.06 -13.29
CA ALA A 136 18.06 26.19 -12.47
C ALA A 136 19.06 25.76 -11.37
N LEU A 137 18.89 24.57 -10.79
CA LEU A 137 19.85 23.99 -9.86
C LEU A 137 21.17 23.64 -10.56
N ASN A 138 21.12 23.00 -11.74
CA ASN A 138 22.32 22.69 -12.52
C ASN A 138 23.10 23.94 -12.93
N ASP A 139 22.45 25.04 -13.29
CA ASP A 139 23.10 26.32 -13.62
C ASP A 139 23.96 26.85 -12.44
N THR A 140 23.54 26.64 -11.18
CA THR A 140 24.34 27.05 -10.01
C THR A 140 25.71 26.37 -9.94
N LYS A 141 25.92 25.21 -10.60
CA LYS A 141 27.24 24.55 -10.71
C LYS A 141 28.25 25.42 -11.47
N ILE A 142 27.80 26.20 -12.44
CA ILE A 142 28.63 27.15 -13.18
C ILE A 142 29.11 28.25 -12.22
N GLU A 143 28.22 28.76 -11.37
CA GLU A 143 28.53 29.78 -10.36
C GLU A 143 29.44 29.25 -9.24
N ILE A 144 29.21 28.01 -8.76
CA ILE A 144 30.11 27.30 -7.83
C ILE A 144 31.51 27.19 -8.44
N GLY A 145 31.62 26.81 -9.71
CA GLY A 145 32.89 26.73 -10.44
C GLY A 145 33.60 28.08 -10.50
N ALA A 146 32.88 29.13 -10.88
CA ALA A 146 33.40 30.48 -11.08
C ALA A 146 33.74 31.25 -9.77
N ALA A 147 33.22 30.82 -8.61
CA ALA A 147 33.45 31.51 -7.35
C ALA A 147 34.94 31.58 -6.94
N GLU A 148 35.47 32.80 -6.78
CA GLU A 148 36.87 33.03 -6.35
C GLU A 148 37.01 33.20 -4.83
N THR A 149 35.91 33.51 -4.13
CA THR A 149 35.92 33.77 -2.69
C THR A 149 34.84 33.00 -1.94
N ARG A 150 35.04 32.85 -0.63
CA ARG A 150 34.03 32.29 0.30
C ARG A 150 32.74 33.13 0.37
N LYS A 151 32.79 34.41 -0.02
CA LYS A 151 31.58 35.24 -0.10
C LYS A 151 30.74 34.81 -1.29
N ASP A 152 31.36 34.58 -2.44
CA ASP A 152 30.67 34.20 -3.68
C ASP A 152 29.98 32.83 -3.49
N LEU A 153 30.69 31.82 -2.97
CA LEU A 153 30.07 30.54 -2.57
C LEU A 153 28.95 30.70 -1.52
N SER A 154 29.05 31.68 -0.62
CA SER A 154 28.00 31.95 0.38
C SER A 154 26.79 32.68 -0.21
N ASP A 155 26.92 33.31 -1.37
CA ASP A 155 25.80 33.93 -2.08
C ASP A 155 25.12 32.87 -2.96
N VAL A 156 25.87 32.12 -3.79
CA VAL A 156 25.35 30.98 -4.58
C VAL A 156 24.62 29.95 -3.70
N LEU A 157 25.12 29.66 -2.49
CA LEU A 157 24.44 28.77 -1.53
C LEU A 157 23.05 29.28 -1.09
N LYS A 158 22.80 30.60 -1.09
CA LYS A 158 21.46 31.14 -0.79
C LYS A 158 20.51 30.86 -1.93
N ASP A 159 20.99 30.98 -3.16
CA ASP A 159 20.19 30.76 -4.36
C ASP A 159 19.84 29.28 -4.51
N ILE A 160 20.79 28.36 -4.29
CA ILE A 160 20.53 26.91 -4.16
C ILE A 160 19.47 26.62 -3.09
N ARG A 161 19.61 27.19 -1.88
CA ARG A 161 18.61 27.01 -0.80
C ARG A 161 17.23 27.54 -1.18
N LYS A 162 17.17 28.64 -1.92
CA LYS A 162 15.91 29.24 -2.35
C LYS A 162 15.24 28.35 -3.38
N LEU A 163 15.96 27.96 -4.44
CA LEU A 163 15.49 27.04 -5.47
C LEU A 163 14.98 25.73 -4.85
N TRP A 164 15.75 25.12 -3.95
CA TRP A 164 15.34 23.89 -3.25
C TRP A 164 14.08 24.08 -2.41
N LYS A 165 13.97 25.19 -1.67
CA LYS A 165 12.79 25.49 -0.85
C LYS A 165 11.54 25.69 -1.71
N ASP A 166 11.67 26.43 -2.79
CA ASP A 166 10.57 26.74 -3.70
C ASP A 166 10.12 25.44 -4.43
N ALA A 167 11.06 24.63 -4.92
CA ALA A 167 10.79 23.31 -5.52
C ALA A 167 10.06 22.33 -4.57
N ILE A 168 10.52 22.19 -3.32
CA ILE A 168 9.89 21.30 -2.34
C ILE A 168 8.49 21.79 -1.93
N LYS A 169 8.28 23.12 -1.89
CA LYS A 169 6.96 23.69 -1.64
C LYS A 169 5.99 23.36 -2.77
N ASP A 170 6.42 23.50 -4.02
CA ASP A 170 5.57 23.23 -5.18
C ASP A 170 5.28 21.73 -5.34
N ILE A 171 6.28 20.85 -5.14
CA ILE A 171 6.08 19.39 -5.06
C ILE A 171 5.04 19.00 -4.01
N ARG A 172 5.07 19.64 -2.83
CA ARG A 172 4.05 19.41 -1.81
C ARG A 172 2.66 19.80 -2.33
N SER A 173 2.53 20.95 -2.99
CA SER A 173 1.27 21.39 -3.59
C SER A 173 0.77 20.44 -4.68
N PHE A 174 1.67 19.86 -5.49
CA PHE A 174 1.31 18.89 -6.53
C PHE A 174 0.84 17.56 -5.94
N ASN A 175 1.44 17.12 -4.83
CA ASN A 175 0.96 15.95 -4.09
C ASN A 175 -0.41 16.21 -3.44
N GLU A 176 -0.62 17.40 -2.85
CA GLU A 176 -1.92 17.80 -2.30
C GLU A 176 -3.01 17.83 -3.40
N MET A 177 -2.70 18.35 -4.60
CA MET A 177 -3.60 18.29 -5.77
C MET A 177 -3.91 16.85 -6.19
N LYS A 178 -2.89 15.99 -6.35
CA LYS A 178 -3.07 14.60 -6.78
C LYS A 178 -3.88 13.75 -5.78
N VAL A 179 -3.67 13.96 -4.48
CA VAL A 179 -4.49 13.34 -3.44
C VAL A 179 -5.93 13.83 -3.52
N GLY A 180 -6.14 15.12 -3.81
CA GLY A 180 -7.47 15.69 -4.05
C GLY A 180 -8.17 15.06 -5.26
N GLU A 181 -7.50 14.93 -6.41
CA GLU A 181 -8.06 14.29 -7.61
C GLU A 181 -8.46 12.83 -7.35
N HIS A 182 -7.61 12.05 -6.67
CA HIS A 182 -7.93 10.67 -6.29
C HIS A 182 -9.09 10.58 -5.28
N LEU A 183 -9.24 11.57 -4.39
CA LEU A 183 -10.37 11.63 -3.46
C LEU A 183 -11.68 11.98 -4.18
N ASP A 184 -11.65 12.92 -5.14
CA ASP A 184 -12.79 13.26 -5.99
C ASP A 184 -13.26 12.03 -6.79
N ASP A 185 -12.33 11.23 -7.35
CA ASP A 185 -12.62 9.95 -8.01
C ASP A 185 -13.22 8.91 -7.05
N HIS A 186 -12.71 8.79 -5.83
CA HIS A 186 -13.23 7.86 -4.83
C HIS A 186 -14.65 8.23 -4.41
N ILE A 187 -14.91 9.52 -4.16
CA ILE A 187 -16.23 10.08 -3.86
C ILE A 187 -17.21 9.85 -5.03
N ALA A 188 -16.78 10.07 -6.27
CA ALA A 188 -17.60 9.81 -7.45
C ALA A 188 -17.95 8.31 -7.60
N ASN A 189 -17.05 7.41 -7.21
CA ASN A 189 -17.33 5.98 -7.16
C ASN A 189 -18.25 5.60 -6.00
N ALA A 190 -18.09 6.21 -4.82
CA ALA A 190 -18.97 6.01 -3.66
C ALA A 190 -20.43 6.39 -3.97
N ASN A 191 -20.65 7.51 -4.67
CA ASN A 191 -21.97 7.89 -5.17
C ASN A 191 -22.58 6.83 -6.11
N ARG A 192 -21.80 6.22 -7.02
CA ARG A 192 -22.25 5.10 -7.88
C ARG A 192 -22.55 3.82 -7.09
N ILE A 193 -21.83 3.57 -6.00
CA ILE A 193 -22.08 2.45 -5.10
C ILE A 193 -23.41 2.67 -4.39
N SER A 194 -23.64 3.87 -3.85
CA SER A 194 -24.91 4.27 -3.22
C SER A 194 -26.12 4.03 -4.14
N GLU A 195 -26.07 4.48 -5.40
CA GLU A 195 -27.15 4.24 -6.38
C GLU A 195 -27.45 2.74 -6.57
N ARG A 196 -26.42 1.88 -6.55
CA ARG A 196 -26.59 0.43 -6.68
C ARG A 196 -27.19 -0.19 -5.41
N LEU A 197 -26.70 0.19 -4.23
CA LEU A 197 -27.23 -0.26 -2.95
C LEU A 197 -28.70 0.14 -2.77
N GLN A 198 -29.06 1.36 -3.17
CA GLN A 198 -30.43 1.86 -3.12
C GLN A 198 -31.39 1.02 -3.97
N ASN A 199 -30.97 0.60 -5.17
CA ASN A 199 -31.76 -0.26 -6.03
C ASN A 199 -31.93 -1.67 -5.44
N GLU A 200 -30.84 -2.27 -4.96
CA GLU A 200 -30.85 -3.62 -4.35
C GLU A 200 -31.68 -3.65 -3.05
N ILE A 201 -31.53 -2.68 -2.15
CA ILE A 201 -32.35 -2.56 -0.93
C ILE A 201 -33.84 -2.39 -1.27
N LYS A 202 -34.17 -1.69 -2.36
CA LYS A 202 -35.55 -1.57 -2.86
C LYS A 202 -36.07 -2.89 -3.44
N GLU A 203 -35.25 -3.67 -4.12
CA GLU A 203 -35.62 -5.03 -4.57
C GLU A 203 -35.85 -5.97 -3.37
N MET A 204 -35.03 -5.88 -2.32
CA MET A 204 -35.23 -6.59 -1.06
C MET A 204 -36.57 -6.20 -0.39
N GLU A 205 -36.92 -4.91 -0.36
CA GLU A 205 -38.21 -4.41 0.15
C GLU A 205 -39.40 -4.92 -0.68
N GLU A 206 -39.30 -4.89 -2.02
CA GLU A 206 -40.32 -5.42 -2.93
C GLU A 206 -40.51 -6.95 -2.77
N ASN A 207 -39.45 -7.67 -2.41
CA ASN A 207 -39.45 -9.10 -2.06
C ASN A 207 -39.91 -9.38 -0.59
N GLY A 208 -40.40 -8.37 0.11
CA GLY A 208 -40.98 -8.46 1.44
C GLY A 208 -39.98 -8.79 2.56
N GLN A 209 -38.70 -8.45 2.37
CA GLN A 209 -37.69 -8.50 3.42
C GLN A 209 -37.81 -7.25 4.31
N ASN A 210 -37.40 -7.33 5.58
CA ASN A 210 -37.25 -6.12 6.39
C ASN A 210 -35.95 -5.42 5.96
N VAL A 211 -36.02 -4.11 5.71
CA VAL A 211 -34.89 -3.32 5.22
C VAL A 211 -34.69 -2.03 6.02
N GLU A 212 -35.35 -1.87 7.17
CA GLU A 212 -35.27 -0.63 7.99
C GLU A 212 -33.82 -0.31 8.37
N ASP A 213 -33.09 -1.28 8.92
CA ASP A 213 -31.68 -1.12 9.30
C ASP A 213 -30.76 -0.86 8.09
N LEU A 214 -31.03 -1.52 6.96
CA LEU A 214 -30.30 -1.31 5.69
C LEU A 214 -30.52 0.10 5.11
N GLN A 215 -31.74 0.63 5.21
CA GLN A 215 -32.06 1.99 4.79
C GLN A 215 -31.37 3.03 5.68
N ASP A 216 -31.31 2.79 6.99
CA ASP A 216 -30.61 3.68 7.94
C ASP A 216 -29.08 3.64 7.76
N MET A 217 -28.49 2.46 7.53
CA MET A 217 -27.07 2.32 7.17
C MET A 217 -26.75 3.03 5.84
N LEU A 218 -27.58 2.84 4.80
CA LEU A 218 -27.40 3.52 3.51
C LEU A 218 -27.51 5.05 3.67
N LYS A 219 -28.39 5.52 4.54
CA LYS A 219 -28.50 6.94 4.86
C LYS A 219 -27.23 7.45 5.56
N LYS A 220 -26.71 6.75 6.57
CA LYS A 220 -25.45 7.08 7.27
C LYS A 220 -24.28 7.16 6.28
N TYR A 221 -24.17 6.18 5.38
CA TYR A 221 -23.19 6.17 4.28
C TYR A 221 -23.30 7.42 3.40
N ASN A 222 -24.51 7.75 2.95
CA ASN A 222 -24.75 8.90 2.07
C ASN A 222 -24.45 10.24 2.75
N ASP A 223 -24.79 10.38 4.03
CA ASP A 223 -24.48 11.59 4.80
C ASP A 223 -22.96 11.79 4.91
N LEU A 224 -22.18 10.73 5.17
CA LEU A 224 -20.71 10.77 5.24
C LEU A 224 -20.05 11.08 3.89
N ILE A 225 -20.54 10.52 2.78
CA ILE A 225 -20.05 10.86 1.43
C ILE A 225 -20.38 12.32 1.06
N ALA A 226 -21.55 12.83 1.46
CA ALA A 226 -21.90 14.24 1.27
C ALA A 226 -21.06 15.19 2.14
N GLU A 227 -20.66 14.77 3.34
CA GLU A 227 -19.72 15.49 4.20
C GLU A 227 -18.31 15.51 3.58
N ALA A 228 -17.79 14.37 3.14
CA ALA A 228 -16.52 14.28 2.41
C ALA A 228 -16.49 15.20 1.18
N GLU A 229 -17.56 15.22 0.38
CA GLU A 229 -17.73 16.16 -0.74
C GLU A 229 -17.63 17.62 -0.31
N SER A 230 -18.22 17.99 0.84
CA SER A 230 -18.23 19.36 1.33
C SER A 230 -16.85 19.78 1.85
N LEU A 231 -16.18 18.91 2.62
CA LEU A 231 -14.84 19.13 3.17
C LEU A 231 -13.79 19.26 2.05
N GLN A 232 -13.86 18.38 1.05
CA GLN A 232 -12.97 18.40 -0.10
C GLN A 232 -13.16 19.67 -0.95
N LYS A 233 -14.40 20.12 -1.18
CA LYS A 233 -14.70 21.42 -1.82
C LYS A 233 -14.27 22.62 -0.96
N GLY A 234 -14.15 22.46 0.36
CA GLY A 234 -13.59 23.43 1.29
C GLY A 234 -12.05 23.54 1.25
N GLY A 235 -11.37 22.50 0.76
CA GLY A 235 -9.92 22.36 0.81
C GLY A 235 -9.41 21.60 2.04
N ASP A 236 -10.30 21.05 2.86
CA ASP A 236 -9.99 20.30 4.08
C ASP A 236 -9.82 18.80 3.74
N THR A 237 -8.94 18.51 2.76
CA THR A 237 -8.75 17.16 2.17
C THR A 237 -8.39 16.08 3.19
N LYS A 238 -7.74 16.41 4.31
CA LYS A 238 -7.46 15.42 5.37
C LYS A 238 -8.77 14.92 6.01
N ASP A 239 -9.63 15.84 6.39
CA ASP A 239 -10.88 15.52 7.09
C ASP A 239 -11.88 14.88 6.10
N ALA A 240 -11.81 15.26 4.83
CA ALA A 240 -12.53 14.59 3.75
C ALA A 240 -12.08 13.11 3.56
N ILE A 241 -10.78 12.80 3.68
CA ILE A 241 -10.30 11.41 3.68
C ILE A 241 -10.86 10.65 4.88
N GLU A 242 -10.88 11.27 6.07
CA GLU A 242 -11.42 10.70 7.30
C GLU A 242 -12.91 10.32 7.13
N ALA A 243 -13.74 11.24 6.64
CA ALA A 243 -15.15 10.97 6.31
C ALA A 243 -15.33 9.84 5.26
N THR A 244 -14.44 9.71 4.25
CA THR A 244 -14.50 8.57 3.33
C THR A 244 -14.08 7.23 3.95
N ARG A 245 -13.27 7.22 5.02
CA ARG A 245 -12.94 5.99 5.76
C ARG A 245 -14.14 5.52 6.57
N GLU A 246 -14.75 6.42 7.35
CA GLU A 246 -15.99 6.13 8.08
C GLU A 246 -17.10 5.66 7.12
N ALA A 247 -17.23 6.27 5.94
CA ALA A 247 -18.18 5.80 4.93
C ALA A 247 -17.86 4.37 4.45
N ASN A 248 -16.58 4.03 4.26
CA ASN A 248 -16.21 2.65 3.87
C ASN A 248 -16.45 1.63 4.99
N GLU A 249 -16.39 2.02 6.26
CA GLU A 249 -16.76 1.16 7.41
C GLU A 249 -18.27 0.88 7.40
N VAL A 250 -19.10 1.92 7.28
CA VAL A 250 -20.57 1.78 7.13
C VAL A 250 -20.94 0.96 5.90
N LEU A 251 -20.18 1.09 4.81
CA LEU A 251 -20.36 0.26 3.62
C LEU A 251 -20.10 -1.23 3.88
N ARG A 252 -19.11 -1.58 4.73
CA ARG A 252 -18.87 -2.97 5.12
C ARG A 252 -20.01 -3.51 5.98
N GLU A 253 -20.41 -2.77 7.03
CA GLU A 253 -21.56 -3.10 7.88
C GLU A 253 -22.81 -3.37 7.03
N LEU A 254 -23.14 -2.43 6.13
CA LEU A 254 -24.27 -2.53 5.21
C LEU A 254 -24.18 -3.76 4.30
N LEU A 255 -23.02 -4.01 3.68
CA LEU A 255 -22.85 -5.19 2.81
C LEU A 255 -22.93 -6.50 3.59
N GLN A 256 -22.51 -6.54 4.84
CA GLN A 256 -22.64 -7.70 5.73
C GLN A 256 -24.11 -7.95 6.10
N GLU A 257 -24.83 -6.92 6.51
CA GLU A 257 -26.27 -6.98 6.82
C GLU A 257 -27.09 -7.39 5.58
N MET A 258 -26.71 -6.94 4.38
CA MET A 258 -27.32 -7.37 3.11
C MET A 258 -27.07 -8.85 2.80
N LYS A 259 -25.90 -9.41 3.13
CA LYS A 259 -25.64 -10.85 3.00
C LYS A 259 -26.55 -11.65 3.93
N GLN A 260 -26.71 -11.21 5.18
CA GLN A 260 -27.52 -11.92 6.19
C GLN A 260 -29.02 -11.91 5.86
N ASN A 261 -29.54 -10.81 5.31
CA ASN A 261 -30.97 -10.67 4.98
C ASN A 261 -31.38 -11.22 3.61
N ARG A 262 -30.42 -11.54 2.72
CA ARG A 262 -30.72 -12.06 1.37
C ARG A 262 -31.29 -13.49 1.43
N LYS A 263 -32.60 -13.62 1.23
CA LYS A 263 -33.24 -14.92 0.92
C LYS A 263 -32.56 -15.57 -0.29
N GLY A 264 -32.33 -16.88 -0.22
CA GLY A 264 -31.67 -17.64 -1.28
C GLY A 264 -30.14 -17.44 -1.35
N PHE A 265 -29.53 -16.71 -0.40
CA PHE A 265 -28.08 -16.67 -0.21
C PHE A 265 -27.64 -17.65 0.88
N VAL A 266 -26.56 -18.39 0.64
CA VAL A 266 -25.93 -19.29 1.62
C VAL A 266 -24.44 -19.11 1.53
N HIS A 267 -23.77 -18.89 2.66
CA HIS A 267 -22.32 -18.88 2.77
C HIS A 267 -21.87 -19.99 3.72
N MET A 268 -20.76 -20.65 3.41
CA MET A 268 -20.19 -21.74 4.20
C MET A 268 -18.68 -21.82 3.99
N GLU A 269 -17.95 -22.15 5.05
CA GLU A 269 -16.50 -22.39 5.03
C GLU A 269 -16.22 -23.76 5.68
N GLY A 270 -15.14 -24.43 5.27
CA GLY A 270 -14.71 -25.71 5.87
C GLY A 270 -14.04 -26.68 4.91
N GLU A 271 -14.02 -27.96 5.28
CA GLU A 271 -13.47 -29.06 4.49
C GLU A 271 -14.52 -30.14 4.19
N GLY A 272 -14.52 -30.65 2.94
CA GLY A 272 -15.34 -31.80 2.56
C GLY A 272 -16.02 -31.66 1.19
N PRO A 273 -16.94 -32.59 0.85
CA PRO A 273 -17.70 -32.54 -0.38
C PRO A 273 -18.95 -31.65 -0.27
N LEU A 274 -19.12 -30.76 -1.24
CA LEU A 274 -20.32 -29.96 -1.49
C LEU A 274 -20.97 -30.44 -2.80
N ASN A 275 -22.25 -30.76 -2.74
CA ASN A 275 -23.10 -30.94 -3.93
C ASN A 275 -24.08 -29.78 -3.98
N ALA A 276 -24.31 -29.17 -5.14
CA ALA A 276 -25.32 -28.14 -5.35
C ALA A 276 -26.02 -28.33 -6.71
N GLU A 277 -27.34 -28.15 -6.76
CA GLU A 277 -28.16 -28.25 -7.97
C GLU A 277 -29.20 -27.12 -7.99
N GLY A 278 -29.28 -26.36 -9.09
CA GLY A 278 -30.28 -25.31 -9.27
C GLY A 278 -29.83 -24.13 -10.14
N ASP A 279 -30.60 -23.04 -10.03
CA ASP A 279 -30.45 -21.81 -10.80
C ASP A 279 -29.82 -20.70 -9.94
N GLY A 280 -28.91 -19.93 -10.51
CA GLY A 280 -28.36 -18.75 -9.83
C GLY A 280 -26.85 -18.57 -10.03
N THR A 281 -26.16 -18.21 -8.95
CA THR A 281 -24.71 -17.99 -8.91
C THR A 281 -24.09 -18.76 -7.76
N ILE A 282 -23.00 -19.48 -8.03
CA ILE A 282 -22.10 -19.99 -6.99
C ILE A 282 -20.73 -19.32 -7.12
N VAL A 283 -20.07 -19.11 -5.99
CA VAL A 283 -18.65 -18.73 -5.91
C VAL A 283 -17.97 -19.70 -4.96
N LEU A 284 -16.92 -20.36 -5.42
CA LEU A 284 -16.08 -21.28 -4.66
C LEU A 284 -14.67 -20.71 -4.57
N SER A 285 -14.02 -20.77 -3.41
CA SER A 285 -12.65 -20.31 -3.21
C SER A 285 -11.86 -21.25 -2.32
N GLY A 286 -10.62 -21.61 -2.68
CA GLY A 286 -9.77 -22.46 -1.83
C GLY A 286 -8.88 -23.45 -2.59
N GLN A 287 -8.57 -24.59 -1.95
CA GLN A 287 -7.96 -25.76 -2.58
C GLN A 287 -9.07 -26.74 -2.95
N LEU A 288 -9.38 -26.84 -4.25
CA LEU A 288 -10.63 -27.44 -4.72
C LEU A 288 -10.41 -28.40 -5.89
N ASN A 289 -11.17 -29.50 -5.88
CA ASN A 289 -11.46 -30.35 -7.02
C ASN A 289 -12.96 -30.19 -7.33
N VAL A 290 -13.28 -29.56 -8.45
CA VAL A 290 -14.64 -29.16 -8.82
C VAL A 290 -15.03 -29.78 -10.16
N THR A 291 -16.23 -30.37 -10.20
CA THR A 291 -16.93 -30.78 -11.42
C THR A 291 -18.20 -29.95 -11.55
N ILE A 292 -18.38 -29.28 -12.68
CA ILE A 292 -19.54 -28.44 -13.01
C ILE A 292 -20.19 -29.03 -14.26
N ASN A 293 -21.51 -29.18 -14.24
CA ASN A 293 -22.34 -29.32 -15.42
C ASN A 293 -23.32 -28.14 -15.43
N ALA A 294 -23.43 -27.43 -16.56
CA ALA A 294 -24.31 -26.27 -16.67
C ALA A 294 -24.75 -26.03 -18.13
N THR A 295 -25.83 -25.26 -18.29
CA THR A 295 -26.35 -24.83 -19.60
C THR A 295 -26.42 -23.30 -19.64
N ASP A 296 -26.02 -22.70 -20.77
CA ASP A 296 -26.03 -21.25 -21.01
C ASP A 296 -25.45 -20.40 -19.86
N ALA A 297 -24.36 -20.90 -19.26
CA ALA A 297 -23.77 -20.33 -18.05
C ALA A 297 -22.58 -19.41 -18.34
N MET A 298 -22.31 -18.48 -17.42
CA MET A 298 -21.04 -17.77 -17.33
C MET A 298 -20.15 -18.47 -16.30
N LEU A 299 -18.99 -18.97 -16.72
CA LEU A 299 -17.99 -19.61 -15.88
C LEU A 299 -16.72 -18.75 -15.84
N VAL A 300 -16.29 -18.36 -14.64
CA VAL A 300 -15.06 -17.60 -14.40
C VAL A 300 -14.15 -18.41 -13.49
N ILE A 301 -12.90 -18.60 -13.88
CA ILE A 301 -11.91 -19.35 -13.10
C ILE A 301 -10.66 -18.49 -12.92
N LYS A 302 -10.38 -18.04 -11.69
CA LYS A 302 -9.13 -17.40 -11.33
C LYS A 302 -8.21 -18.40 -10.62
N ASP A 303 -7.01 -18.55 -11.14
CA ASP A 303 -5.90 -19.27 -10.50
C ASP A 303 -4.91 -18.24 -9.94
N LEU A 304 -4.65 -18.29 -8.63
CA LEU A 304 -3.71 -17.40 -7.93
C LEU A 304 -2.33 -18.02 -7.71
N ASN A 305 -2.16 -19.33 -7.94
CA ASN A 305 -0.90 -20.05 -7.72
C ASN A 305 -0.25 -20.55 -9.02
N GLY A 306 -0.98 -20.55 -10.14
CA GLY A 306 -0.50 -21.02 -11.44
C GLY A 306 -0.43 -22.55 -11.55
N ASP A 307 -1.15 -23.27 -10.69
CA ASP A 307 -1.16 -24.74 -10.61
C ASP A 307 -2.45 -25.40 -11.10
N ALA A 308 -3.42 -24.61 -11.60
CA ALA A 308 -4.73 -25.11 -11.96
C ALA A 308 -4.71 -26.05 -13.18
N TYR A 309 -5.23 -27.25 -12.99
CA TYR A 309 -5.66 -28.12 -14.07
C TYR A 309 -7.13 -27.82 -14.41
N ILE A 310 -7.36 -27.23 -15.58
CA ILE A 310 -8.68 -26.84 -16.08
C ILE A 310 -8.98 -27.65 -17.35
N ASN A 311 -10.06 -28.42 -17.35
CA ASN A 311 -10.55 -29.17 -18.50
C ASN A 311 -12.04 -28.88 -18.72
N VAL A 312 -12.35 -28.05 -19.72
CA VAL A 312 -13.71 -27.68 -20.11
C VAL A 312 -14.09 -28.41 -21.40
N THR A 313 -15.27 -29.03 -21.42
CA THR A 313 -15.80 -29.78 -22.57
C THR A 313 -17.26 -29.40 -22.81
N GLY A 314 -17.54 -28.74 -23.92
CA GLY A 314 -18.87 -28.23 -24.24
C GLY A 314 -18.83 -27.21 -25.39
N GLU A 315 -19.91 -26.45 -25.52
CA GLU A 315 -19.93 -25.21 -26.32
C GLU A 315 -19.69 -24.03 -25.35
N TYR A 316 -18.85 -23.06 -25.74
CA TYR A 316 -18.54 -21.85 -24.98
C TYR A 316 -17.80 -20.82 -25.85
N ASP A 317 -17.87 -19.55 -25.48
CA ASP A 317 -17.03 -18.47 -26.00
C ASP A 317 -15.99 -18.03 -24.94
N LEU A 318 -14.71 -18.20 -25.22
CA LEU A 318 -13.62 -17.79 -24.31
C LEU A 318 -13.23 -16.32 -24.60
N VAL A 319 -13.63 -15.41 -23.72
CA VAL A 319 -13.60 -13.96 -24.00
C VAL A 319 -12.21 -13.32 -23.84
N ASN A 320 -11.26 -14.01 -23.19
CA ASN A 320 -9.95 -13.44 -22.85
C ASN A 320 -8.73 -14.34 -23.17
N GLU A 321 -8.85 -15.22 -24.17
CA GLU A 321 -7.79 -16.14 -24.60
C GLU A 321 -6.43 -15.46 -24.84
N GLU A 322 -6.41 -14.27 -25.47
CA GLU A 322 -5.19 -13.52 -25.79
C GLU A 322 -4.39 -13.05 -24.56
N ARG A 323 -4.99 -13.02 -23.36
CA ARG A 323 -4.36 -12.51 -22.14
C ARG A 323 -3.74 -13.58 -21.25
N ALA A 324 -3.84 -14.87 -21.59
CA ALA A 324 -3.48 -15.99 -20.71
C ALA A 324 -1.96 -16.18 -20.42
N GLY A 325 -1.09 -15.21 -20.72
CA GLY A 325 0.38 -15.37 -20.68
C GLY A 325 1.17 -14.34 -19.84
N GLU A 326 0.51 -13.43 -19.14
CA GLU A 326 1.10 -12.30 -18.39
C GLU A 326 0.94 -12.39 -16.85
N GLY A 327 0.74 -13.59 -16.30
CA GLY A 327 0.97 -13.91 -14.89
C GLY A 327 -0.15 -13.69 -13.85
N ASP A 328 -1.37 -13.26 -14.21
CA ASP A 328 -2.49 -13.12 -13.24
C ASP A 328 -3.85 -13.05 -13.98
N HIS A 329 -4.45 -14.20 -14.31
CA HIS A 329 -5.62 -14.25 -15.22
C HIS A 329 -6.78 -15.08 -14.66
N ALA A 330 -7.96 -14.46 -14.62
CA ALA A 330 -9.21 -15.19 -14.55
C ALA A 330 -9.66 -15.55 -15.97
N LEU A 331 -9.81 -16.84 -16.30
CA LEU A 331 -10.40 -17.29 -17.56
C LEU A 331 -11.92 -17.06 -17.52
N VAL A 332 -12.49 -16.50 -18.58
CA VAL A 332 -13.93 -16.17 -18.66
C VAL A 332 -14.57 -16.86 -19.86
N TYR A 333 -15.42 -17.85 -19.54
CA TYR A 333 -16.21 -18.62 -20.49
C TYR A 333 -17.64 -18.07 -20.48
N HIS A 334 -18.09 -17.55 -21.62
CA HIS A 334 -19.47 -17.15 -21.87
C HIS A 334 -20.25 -18.27 -22.57
N ASP A 335 -21.58 -18.23 -22.41
CA ASP A 335 -22.56 -19.11 -23.04
C ASP A 335 -22.20 -20.61 -22.88
N PHE A 336 -21.57 -20.94 -21.75
CA PHE A 336 -20.99 -22.26 -21.45
C PHE A 336 -22.09 -23.30 -21.24
N THR A 337 -22.09 -24.30 -22.11
CA THR A 337 -22.99 -25.45 -22.07
C THR A 337 -22.18 -26.73 -22.16
N GLY A 338 -22.06 -27.46 -21.04
CA GLY A 338 -21.30 -28.71 -20.96
C GLY A 338 -20.75 -29.01 -19.57
N ASP A 339 -19.63 -29.74 -19.55
CA ASP A 339 -18.93 -30.19 -18.34
C ASP A 339 -17.59 -29.45 -18.16
N ALA A 340 -17.25 -29.06 -16.94
CA ALA A 340 -15.94 -28.52 -16.57
C ALA A 340 -15.37 -29.26 -15.35
N ILE A 341 -14.11 -29.68 -15.44
CA ILE A 341 -13.35 -30.31 -14.35
C ILE A 341 -12.17 -29.39 -14.02
N ILE A 342 -12.10 -28.92 -12.78
CA ILE A 342 -11.16 -27.89 -12.32
C ILE A 342 -10.49 -28.38 -11.04
N ASN A 343 -9.16 -28.40 -11.00
CA ASN A 343 -8.37 -28.86 -9.85
C ASN A 343 -7.23 -27.86 -9.62
N GLY A 344 -6.96 -27.45 -8.37
CA GLY A 344 -5.84 -26.53 -8.08
C GLY A 344 -5.85 -26.01 -6.65
N THR A 345 -4.87 -25.17 -6.31
CA THR A 345 -4.74 -24.51 -5.01
C THR A 345 -4.93 -23.00 -5.14
N ARG A 346 -5.59 -22.38 -4.14
CA ARG A 346 -5.97 -20.95 -4.16
C ARG A 346 -6.72 -20.55 -5.45
N LEU A 347 -7.66 -21.41 -5.84
CA LEU A 347 -8.61 -21.13 -6.90
C LEU A 347 -9.71 -20.19 -6.42
N THR A 348 -10.27 -19.40 -7.33
CA THR A 348 -11.60 -18.80 -7.18
C THR A 348 -12.42 -19.09 -8.44
N ILE A 349 -13.53 -19.79 -8.28
CA ILE A 349 -14.42 -20.22 -9.38
C ILE A 349 -15.78 -19.56 -9.16
N MET A 350 -16.29 -18.82 -10.14
CA MET A 350 -17.68 -18.38 -10.19
C MET A 350 -18.40 -19.11 -11.32
N VAL A 351 -19.60 -19.63 -11.05
CA VAL A 351 -20.51 -20.13 -12.08
C VAL A 351 -21.85 -19.42 -11.92
N ARG A 352 -22.43 -18.91 -13.01
CA ARG A 352 -23.75 -18.29 -13.01
C ARG A 352 -24.56 -18.79 -14.21
N GLY A 353 -25.73 -19.36 -13.98
CA GLY A 353 -26.57 -19.94 -15.03
C GLY A 353 -27.86 -20.57 -14.50
N GLU A 354 -28.52 -21.32 -15.37
CA GLU A 354 -29.72 -22.13 -15.10
C GLU A 354 -29.38 -23.63 -15.22
N ASP A 355 -30.17 -24.50 -14.59
CA ASP A 355 -30.00 -25.97 -14.59
C ASP A 355 -28.56 -26.42 -14.23
N MET A 356 -27.91 -25.77 -13.26
CA MET A 356 -26.52 -26.08 -12.89
C MET A 356 -26.46 -27.25 -11.91
N THR A 357 -25.52 -28.18 -12.12
CA THR A 357 -25.13 -29.22 -11.15
C THR A 357 -23.65 -29.10 -10.83
N ILE A 358 -23.29 -28.98 -9.56
CA ILE A 358 -21.91 -28.71 -9.13
C ILE A 358 -21.55 -29.66 -7.99
N PHE A 359 -20.41 -30.33 -8.16
CA PHE A 359 -19.74 -31.11 -7.13
C PHE A 359 -18.38 -30.48 -6.86
N ALA A 360 -18.10 -30.10 -5.62
CA ALA A 360 -16.80 -29.61 -5.18
C ALA A 360 -16.32 -30.45 -4.00
N GLU A 361 -15.02 -30.76 -3.95
CA GLU A 361 -14.38 -31.43 -2.82
C GLU A 361 -13.05 -30.73 -2.52
N GLY A 362 -12.77 -30.44 -1.26
CA GLY A 362 -11.53 -29.78 -0.86
C GLY A 362 -11.68 -28.99 0.44
N SER A 363 -10.88 -27.94 0.58
CA SER A 363 -10.92 -27.00 1.71
C SER A 363 -11.00 -25.56 1.22
N GLY A 364 -11.87 -24.76 1.85
CA GLY A 364 -12.11 -23.37 1.46
C GLY A 364 -13.53 -22.91 1.79
N SER A 365 -14.05 -21.97 0.99
CA SER A 365 -15.38 -21.41 1.17
C SER A 365 -16.23 -21.41 -0.09
N ALA A 366 -17.55 -21.48 0.12
CA ALA A 366 -18.57 -21.49 -0.90
C ALA A 366 -19.65 -20.47 -0.59
N SER A 367 -20.12 -19.76 -1.62
CA SER A 367 -21.23 -18.81 -1.55
C SER A 367 -22.22 -19.13 -2.66
N LEU A 368 -23.44 -19.50 -2.31
CA LEU A 368 -24.54 -19.80 -3.23
C LEU A 368 -25.55 -18.64 -3.19
N SER A 369 -26.14 -18.30 -4.34
CA SER A 369 -27.16 -17.26 -4.45
C SER A 369 -28.15 -17.62 -5.57
N GLY A 370 -29.39 -17.94 -5.23
CA GLY A 370 -30.42 -18.28 -6.22
C GLY A 370 -31.52 -19.20 -5.69
N GLU A 371 -31.96 -20.15 -6.52
CA GLU A 371 -32.94 -21.17 -6.18
C GLU A 371 -32.42 -22.57 -6.50
N GLY A 372 -32.35 -23.45 -5.51
CA GLY A 372 -31.81 -24.80 -5.66
C GLY A 372 -31.75 -25.58 -4.36
N ASN A 373 -30.98 -26.67 -4.38
CA ASN A 373 -30.67 -27.47 -3.20
C ASN A 373 -29.16 -27.71 -3.11
N TYR A 374 -28.62 -27.80 -1.89
CA TYR A 374 -27.24 -28.17 -1.64
C TYR A 374 -27.12 -29.24 -0.54
N ARG A 375 -25.97 -29.90 -0.48
CA ARG A 375 -25.66 -30.95 0.49
C ARG A 375 -24.17 -30.95 0.81
N ILE A 376 -23.87 -30.94 2.11
CA ILE A 376 -22.50 -30.97 2.65
C ILE A 376 -22.24 -32.37 3.23
N GLY A 377 -21.09 -32.97 2.92
CA GLY A 377 -20.68 -34.27 3.44
C GLY A 377 -21.38 -35.49 2.79
N GLU A 378 -21.20 -36.66 3.40
CA GLU A 378 -21.80 -37.94 2.94
C GLU A 378 -23.25 -38.16 3.44
N GLY A 379 -23.85 -37.22 4.18
CA GLY A 379 -25.19 -37.36 4.75
C GLY A 379 -26.32 -37.40 3.70
N ASP A 380 -27.51 -37.87 4.10
CA ASP A 380 -28.70 -37.92 3.23
C ASP A 380 -29.54 -36.61 3.24
N GLU A 381 -29.12 -35.60 4.00
CA GLU A 381 -29.88 -34.35 4.19
C GLU A 381 -29.51 -33.31 3.13
N ALA A 382 -30.51 -32.93 2.31
CA ALA A 382 -30.39 -31.86 1.33
C ALA A 382 -31.11 -30.60 1.84
N PHE A 383 -30.41 -29.47 1.78
CA PHE A 383 -30.88 -28.16 2.22
C PHE A 383 -31.35 -27.36 1.01
N GLY A 384 -32.57 -26.81 1.05
CA GLY A 384 -33.08 -25.92 0.01
C GLY A 384 -32.64 -24.48 0.24
N PHE A 385 -32.14 -23.82 -0.80
CA PHE A 385 -31.97 -22.37 -0.84
C PHE A 385 -32.93 -21.83 -1.91
N ALA A 386 -33.95 -21.08 -1.51
CA ALA A 386 -34.95 -20.55 -2.46
C ALA A 386 -35.47 -19.19 -1.97
N GLY A 387 -36.01 -18.39 -2.90
CA GLY A 387 -36.46 -17.02 -2.62
C GLY A 387 -37.66 -16.90 -1.68
N ASP A 388 -38.29 -18.01 -1.27
CA ASP A 388 -39.44 -18.00 -0.36
C ASP A 388 -39.33 -19.02 0.79
N ALA A 389 -39.89 -18.64 1.93
CA ALA A 389 -39.53 -19.13 3.27
C ALA A 389 -39.50 -20.66 3.48
N ALA A 390 -38.30 -21.26 3.39
CA ALA A 390 -38.01 -22.53 4.04
C ALA A 390 -37.90 -22.32 5.56
N LYS A 391 -38.90 -22.77 6.31
CA LYS A 391 -38.79 -22.92 7.76
C LYS A 391 -37.87 -24.11 8.08
N ALA A 392 -36.60 -23.84 8.32
CA ALA A 392 -35.82 -24.70 9.21
C ALA A 392 -36.41 -24.57 10.63
N GLU A 393 -36.57 -25.70 11.33
CA GLU A 393 -36.93 -25.65 12.76
C GLU A 393 -35.75 -25.11 13.57
N VAL A 394 -36.07 -24.48 14.70
CA VAL A 394 -35.07 -24.02 15.67
C VAL A 394 -34.31 -25.25 16.18
N ILE A 395 -33.03 -25.34 15.82
CA ILE A 395 -32.07 -26.19 16.52
C ILE A 395 -31.47 -25.31 17.62
N ASP A 396 -31.87 -25.58 18.87
CA ASP A 396 -31.08 -25.17 20.04
C ASP A 396 -29.81 -26.04 20.02
N GLU A 397 -28.69 -25.48 19.57
CA GLU A 397 -27.36 -25.98 19.93
C GLU A 397 -26.59 -24.86 20.64
N GLU A 398 -26.35 -25.08 21.94
CA GLU A 398 -25.44 -24.30 22.77
C GLU A 398 -23.99 -24.56 22.30
N ASP A 399 -23.15 -23.52 22.32
CA ASP A 399 -21.69 -23.56 22.22
C ASP A 399 -21.04 -24.23 20.99
N VAL A 400 -20.82 -23.44 19.91
CA VAL A 400 -19.63 -23.56 19.04
C VAL A 400 -19.09 -22.15 18.76
N ASP A 401 -17.76 -22.00 18.85
CA ASP A 401 -17.01 -20.75 19.02
C ASP A 401 -17.28 -19.62 18.00
N ASP A 402 -17.14 -18.38 18.51
CA ASP A 402 -16.98 -17.16 17.72
C ASP A 402 -15.66 -17.23 16.90
N GLU A 403 -15.73 -17.55 15.62
CA GLU A 403 -14.65 -17.20 14.68
C GLU A 403 -14.82 -15.73 14.26
N GLU A 404 -14.27 -14.83 15.07
CA GLU A 404 -14.02 -13.45 14.66
C GLU A 404 -13.17 -13.45 13.36
N GLU A 405 -13.55 -12.63 12.37
CA GLU A 405 -12.65 -12.33 11.26
C GLU A 405 -11.37 -11.73 11.86
N THR A 406 -10.26 -12.47 11.82
CA THR A 406 -8.99 -12.08 12.45
C THR A 406 -8.42 -10.80 11.83
N GLU A 407 -8.85 -9.65 12.35
CA GLU A 407 -7.97 -8.51 12.47
C GLU A 407 -6.69 -9.00 13.16
N ASN A 408 -5.53 -8.66 12.60
CA ASN A 408 -4.28 -9.19 13.13
C ASN A 408 -4.01 -8.51 14.48
N GLU A 409 -4.40 -9.15 15.58
CA GLU A 409 -4.17 -8.68 16.93
C GLU A 409 -2.68 -8.74 17.21
N ILE A 410 -2.04 -7.58 17.07
CA ILE A 410 -0.62 -7.38 17.35
C ILE A 410 -0.55 -6.87 18.78
N GLU A 411 0.16 -7.62 19.63
CA GLU A 411 0.50 -7.22 21.00
C GLU A 411 2.02 -7.17 21.12
N ILE A 412 2.56 -6.05 21.62
CA ILE A 412 4.00 -5.90 21.85
C ILE A 412 4.21 -5.58 23.32
N GLU A 413 4.63 -6.58 24.08
CA GLU A 413 5.02 -6.44 25.49
C GLU A 413 6.50 -6.05 25.57
N VAL A 414 6.83 -5.06 26.41
CA VAL A 414 8.21 -4.66 26.71
C VAL A 414 8.41 -4.62 28.20
N GLU A 415 9.12 -5.61 28.75
CA GLU A 415 9.52 -5.65 30.15
C GLU A 415 10.93 -5.07 30.33
N PHE A 416 11.13 -4.25 31.37
CA PHE A 416 12.45 -3.70 31.72
C PHE A 416 13.02 -4.34 32.99
N GLU A 417 13.98 -5.26 32.86
CA GLU A 417 14.72 -5.82 34.00
C GLU A 417 16.17 -5.30 34.02
N ASN A 418 16.63 -4.81 35.18
CA ASN A 418 18.04 -4.42 35.43
C ASN A 418 18.69 -3.43 34.43
N GLY A 419 17.88 -2.69 33.65
CA GLY A 419 18.34 -1.74 32.64
C GLY A 419 18.52 -2.33 31.23
N GLN A 420 18.15 -3.59 31.05
CA GLN A 420 17.89 -4.23 29.76
C GLN A 420 16.38 -4.21 29.49
N ALA A 421 15.97 -4.41 28.24
CA ALA A 421 14.57 -4.60 27.87
C ALA A 421 14.41 -5.95 27.15
N ASN A 422 13.46 -6.76 27.59
CA ASN A 422 12.99 -7.91 26.82
C ASN A 422 11.70 -7.50 26.11
N VAL A 423 11.57 -7.87 24.84
CA VAL A 423 10.44 -7.51 23.98
C VAL A 423 9.85 -8.76 23.38
N ILE A 424 8.57 -8.97 23.61
CA ILE A 424 7.78 -10.06 23.06
C ILE A 424 6.78 -9.46 22.06
N VAL A 425 6.84 -9.90 20.80
CA VAL A 425 5.87 -9.55 19.76
C VAL A 425 4.98 -10.76 19.54
N LYS A 426 3.70 -10.62 19.88
CA LYS A 426 2.66 -11.59 19.56
C LYS A 426 1.85 -11.11 18.37
N ILE A 427 1.50 -12.04 17.49
CA ILE A 427 0.54 -11.84 16.41
C ILE A 427 -0.52 -12.93 16.57
N ASN A 428 -1.79 -12.54 16.72
CA ASN A 428 -2.93 -13.44 16.95
C ASN A 428 -2.65 -14.37 18.16
N GLY A 429 -2.20 -13.78 19.27
CA GLY A 429 -1.85 -14.48 20.51
C GLY A 429 -0.58 -15.37 20.46
N THR A 430 0.07 -15.51 19.30
CA THR A 430 1.26 -16.37 19.12
C THR A 430 2.54 -15.54 19.16
N ILE A 431 3.51 -15.93 19.99
CA ILE A 431 4.84 -15.28 20.04
C ILE A 431 5.59 -15.56 18.73
N GLU A 432 5.75 -14.53 17.90
CA GLU A 432 6.47 -14.60 16.62
C GLU A 432 7.91 -14.10 16.76
N TYR A 433 8.15 -13.10 17.63
CA TYR A 433 9.49 -12.54 17.85
C TYR A 433 9.75 -12.26 19.33
N GLU A 434 10.98 -12.55 19.76
CA GLU A 434 11.51 -12.24 21.08
C GLU A 434 12.86 -11.53 20.90
N PHE A 435 13.07 -10.39 21.57
CA PHE A 435 14.28 -9.57 21.44
C PHE A 435 14.79 -9.08 22.80
N ASP A 436 16.10 -9.23 23.03
CA ASP A 436 16.79 -8.65 24.19
C ASP A 436 17.56 -7.37 23.78
N PHE A 437 17.43 -6.31 24.58
CA PHE A 437 18.05 -5.01 24.35
C PHE A 437 18.91 -4.54 25.53
N ASP A 438 20.15 -4.13 25.25
CA ASP A 438 21.02 -3.41 26.19
C ASP A 438 20.68 -1.89 26.28
N THR A 439 19.41 -1.52 26.09
CA THR A 439 18.92 -0.14 26.14
C THR A 439 17.49 -0.08 26.69
N ASN A 440 17.18 0.98 27.43
CA ASN A 440 15.82 1.30 27.88
C ASN A 440 15.18 2.44 27.07
N ASN A 441 15.80 2.84 25.95
CA ASN A 441 15.27 3.88 25.08
C ASN A 441 14.12 3.32 24.23
N GLN A 442 12.89 3.62 24.62
CA GLN A 442 11.66 3.21 23.94
C GLN A 442 11.68 3.51 22.43
N GLU A 443 12.28 4.62 22.01
CA GLU A 443 12.37 5.00 20.59
C GLU A 443 13.36 4.10 19.81
N GLU A 444 14.48 3.70 20.43
CA GLU A 444 15.42 2.73 19.83
C GLU A 444 14.77 1.36 19.69
N ILE A 445 14.00 0.93 20.71
CA ILE A 445 13.25 -0.33 20.71
C ILE A 445 12.20 -0.33 19.59
N LYS A 446 11.32 0.68 19.50
CA LYS A 446 10.31 0.81 18.42
C LYS A 446 10.95 0.77 17.03
N ASN A 447 12.02 1.54 16.82
CA ASN A 447 12.72 1.57 15.53
C ASN A 447 13.40 0.23 15.19
N TYR A 448 13.84 -0.55 16.18
CA TYR A 448 14.40 -1.87 15.95
C TYR A 448 13.33 -2.90 15.60
N ILE A 449 12.18 -2.90 16.28
CA ILE A 449 11.04 -3.78 15.96
C ILE A 449 10.59 -3.53 14.51
N MET A 450 10.43 -2.25 14.12
CA MET A 450 10.11 -1.85 12.74
C MET A 450 11.17 -2.29 11.71
N GLY A 451 12.44 -2.40 12.13
CA GLY A 451 13.54 -2.83 11.27
C GLY A 451 13.67 -4.35 11.11
N ASN A 452 13.07 -5.15 12.00
CA ASN A 452 13.25 -6.61 12.05
C ASN A 452 11.93 -7.41 11.96
N THR A 453 10.78 -6.74 11.93
CA THR A 453 9.44 -7.32 11.73
C THR A 453 8.79 -6.71 10.48
N SER A 454 7.65 -7.26 10.04
CA SER A 454 6.82 -6.67 8.98
C SER A 454 5.92 -5.52 9.46
N LEU A 455 6.00 -5.14 10.74
CA LEU A 455 5.09 -4.18 11.36
C LEU A 455 5.46 -2.73 11.02
N THR A 456 4.46 -1.92 10.72
CA THR A 456 4.64 -0.48 10.51
C THR A 456 4.85 0.26 11.82
N TYR A 457 5.42 1.48 11.77
CA TYR A 457 5.59 2.32 12.95
C TYR A 457 4.26 2.66 13.64
N GLU A 458 3.17 2.80 12.89
CA GLU A 458 1.82 3.09 13.41
C GLU A 458 1.30 1.89 14.20
N GLN A 459 1.31 0.69 13.61
CA GLN A 459 0.98 -0.57 14.30
C GLN A 459 1.84 -0.79 15.55
N ILE A 460 3.16 -0.61 15.46
CA ILE A 460 4.05 -0.73 16.62
C ILE A 460 3.69 0.29 17.69
N ASN A 461 3.35 1.53 17.32
CA ASN A 461 3.05 2.56 18.29
C ASN A 461 1.74 2.31 19.04
N ASP A 462 0.75 1.72 18.37
CA ASP A 462 -0.59 1.55 18.90
C ASP A 462 -0.74 0.22 19.66
N SER A 463 0.10 -0.78 19.36
CA SER A 463 0.15 -2.10 20.01
C SER A 463 1.19 -2.28 21.12
N ILE A 464 2.05 -1.30 21.38
CA ILE A 464 3.19 -1.45 22.31
C ILE A 464 2.90 -0.98 23.74
N THR A 465 3.00 -1.93 24.67
CA THR A 465 2.87 -1.72 26.12
C THR A 465 4.24 -1.83 26.78
N PHE A 466 4.61 -0.81 27.56
CA PHE A 466 5.86 -0.78 28.32
C PHE A 466 5.59 -1.06 29.79
N GLU A 467 5.96 -2.24 30.26
CA GLU A 467 5.89 -2.62 31.66
C GLU A 467 7.21 -2.31 32.37
N THR A 468 7.14 -1.45 33.38
CA THR A 468 8.23 -1.20 34.32
C THR A 468 7.87 -1.87 35.64
N GLU A 469 8.76 -2.70 36.19
CA GLU A 469 8.58 -3.25 37.55
C GLU A 469 8.26 -2.12 38.55
N GLU A 470 7.13 -2.22 39.26
CA GLU A 470 6.87 -1.42 40.46
C GLU A 470 7.70 -1.99 41.64
N ASP A 471 8.52 -1.13 42.28
CA ASP A 471 9.32 -1.40 43.50
C ASP A 471 8.47 -1.87 44.73
#